data_AF-A0A9D7QIQ3-F1
#
_entry.id   AF-A0A9D7QIQ3-F1
#
_cell.length_a   1.000
_cell.length_b   1.000
_cell.length_c   1.000
_cell.angle_alpha   90.00
_cell.angle_beta   90.00
_cell.angle_gamma   90.00
#
_symmetry.space_group_name_H-M   'P 1'
#
loop_
_entity.id
_entity.type
_entity.pdbx_description
1 polymer ?
#
loop_
_entity_poly.entity_id
_entity_poly.type
_entity_poly.pdbx_seq_one_letter_code
_entity_poly.pdbx_strand_id
1 'polypeptide(L)'
;MKTKNWITTAMAAIAAAILPACDSVVLQDIKPGVTTAVELRAKMGNPGFEFRNEDGSVTWEYSRQPAGVHCYMITLGPDQIVRSLDQVLTEASYAKAREGMTRDQIRRLLGRPASSVVFDNLREEVWEWHIEGTPHNEETYLNIFFDTSSGLLKKAGKRVAMKG
;
A
#
# COMPACT_ATOMS: atom_id res chain seq x y z
N MET A 1 -42.56 -31.65 38.63
CA MET A 1 -41.14 -31.27 38.70
C MET A 1 -40.85 -30.22 37.64
N LYS A 2 -40.01 -29.25 37.98
CA LYS A 2 -39.85 -27.90 37.38
C LYS A 2 -39.43 -27.88 35.90
N THR A 3 -40.03 -26.97 35.14
CA THR A 3 -39.59 -26.51 33.81
C THR A 3 -38.28 -25.71 33.92
N LYS A 4 -37.37 -25.85 32.95
CA LYS A 4 -36.21 -24.97 32.80
C LYS A 4 -36.14 -24.50 31.34
N ASN A 5 -36.66 -23.30 31.11
CA ASN A 5 -36.31 -22.48 29.95
C ASN A 5 -34.85 -22.03 30.14
N TRP A 6 -33.95 -22.45 29.26
CA TRP A 6 -32.67 -21.76 29.08
C TRP A 6 -32.68 -21.10 27.72
N ILE A 7 -32.98 -19.81 27.79
CA ILE A 7 -32.70 -18.70 26.88
C ILE A 7 -31.70 -19.05 25.76
N THR A 8 -32.25 -19.11 24.55
CA THR A 8 -31.63 -18.81 23.26
C THR A 8 -30.71 -17.59 23.36
N THR A 9 -29.43 -17.75 23.03
CA THR A 9 -28.57 -16.74 22.36
C THR A 9 -27.24 -17.42 21.99
N ALA A 10 -27.07 -17.79 20.73
CA ALA A 10 -25.74 -17.92 20.14
C ALA A 10 -25.75 -17.00 18.92
N MET A 11 -25.22 -15.82 19.17
CA MET A 11 -25.08 -14.67 18.29
C MET A 11 -24.37 -15.11 16.99
N ALA A 12 -24.98 -14.78 15.85
CA ALA A 12 -24.40 -15.00 14.53
C ALA A 12 -23.08 -14.23 14.40
N ALA A 13 -21.95 -14.93 14.42
CA ALA A 13 -20.67 -14.40 13.97
C ALA A 13 -20.55 -14.62 12.45
N ILE A 14 -21.30 -13.85 11.67
CA ILE A 14 -21.11 -13.72 10.22
C ILE A 14 -20.81 -12.24 9.96
N ALA A 15 -19.53 -11.90 9.83
CA ALA A 15 -19.00 -10.83 8.97
C ALA A 15 -17.57 -10.47 9.40
N ALA A 16 -16.57 -11.18 8.88
CA ALA A 16 -15.18 -10.71 8.94
C ALA A 16 -14.39 -11.15 7.70
N ALA A 17 -14.99 -11.07 6.51
CA ALA A 17 -14.31 -11.39 5.25
C ALA A 17 -14.80 -10.52 4.07
N ILE A 18 -15.06 -9.22 4.30
CA ILE A 18 -15.43 -8.29 3.22
C ILE A 18 -14.67 -6.97 3.39
N LEU A 19 -13.36 -6.97 3.16
CA LEU A 19 -12.58 -5.72 3.07
C LEU A 19 -11.74 -5.52 1.80
N PRO A 20 -11.45 -6.51 0.92
CA PRO A 20 -10.77 -6.18 -0.33
C PRO A 20 -11.71 -5.54 -1.37
N ALA A 21 -13.04 -5.69 -1.23
CA ALA A 21 -14.03 -5.21 -2.20
C ALA A 21 -14.49 -3.76 -1.99
N CYS A 22 -14.23 -3.14 -0.84
CA CYS A 22 -14.58 -1.73 -0.65
C CYS A 22 -13.69 -0.81 -1.50
N ASP A 23 -12.42 -1.17 -1.67
CA ASP A 23 -11.48 -0.35 -2.44
C ASP A 23 -11.85 -0.27 -3.91
N SER A 24 -12.13 -1.39 -4.56
CA SER A 24 -12.44 -1.40 -5.99
C SER A 24 -13.68 -0.57 -6.31
N VAL A 25 -14.70 -0.60 -5.45
CA VAL A 25 -15.92 0.20 -5.59
C VAL A 25 -15.64 1.68 -5.33
N VAL A 26 -14.92 2.01 -4.27
CA VAL A 26 -14.64 3.42 -3.92
C VAL A 26 -13.70 4.08 -4.93
N LEU A 27 -12.69 3.36 -5.44
CA LEU A 27 -11.73 3.89 -6.40
C LEU A 27 -12.38 4.20 -7.76
N GLN A 28 -13.40 3.44 -8.18
CA GLN A 28 -14.15 3.70 -9.41
C GLN A 28 -14.94 5.02 -9.36
N ASP A 29 -15.32 5.46 -8.17
CA ASP A 29 -16.01 6.73 -7.98
C ASP A 29 -15.08 7.95 -8.00
N ILE A 30 -13.76 7.74 -7.85
CA ILE A 30 -12.78 8.82 -7.86
C ILE A 30 -12.50 9.20 -9.31
N LYS A 31 -13.04 10.35 -9.71
CA LYS A 31 -12.89 10.91 -11.06
C LYS A 31 -11.87 12.06 -11.06
N PRO A 32 -10.73 11.93 -11.75
CA PRO A 32 -9.81 13.03 -11.97
C PRO A 32 -10.50 14.23 -12.63
N GLY A 33 -10.12 15.44 -12.23
CA GLY A 33 -10.72 16.70 -12.67
C GLY A 33 -12.05 17.04 -12.01
N VAL A 34 -12.62 16.15 -11.20
CA VAL A 34 -13.94 16.34 -10.56
C VAL A 34 -13.88 16.15 -9.05
N THR A 35 -13.27 15.06 -8.59
CA THR A 35 -13.28 14.69 -7.17
C THR A 35 -12.40 15.64 -6.37
N THR A 36 -12.95 16.23 -5.32
CA THR A 36 -12.22 17.14 -4.43
C THR A 36 -11.46 16.39 -3.34
N ALA A 37 -10.48 17.06 -2.72
CA ALA A 37 -9.77 16.57 -1.54
C ALA A 37 -10.73 16.18 -0.39
N VAL A 38 -11.81 16.95 -0.22
CA VAL A 38 -12.82 16.73 0.82
C VAL A 38 -13.59 15.45 0.55
N GLU A 39 -14.10 15.28 -0.66
CA GLU A 39 -14.83 14.06 -1.07
C GLU A 39 -13.92 12.83 -1.03
N LEU A 40 -12.67 12.97 -1.48
CA LEU A 40 -11.69 11.90 -1.44
C LEU A 40 -11.46 11.43 0.00
N ARG A 41 -11.26 12.36 0.95
CA ARG A 41 -11.09 12.04 2.36
C ARG A 41 -12.37 11.44 2.97
N ALA A 42 -13.55 11.91 2.56
CA ALA A 42 -14.81 11.33 3.02
C ALA A 42 -14.99 9.88 2.54
N LYS A 43 -14.51 9.55 1.35
CA LYS A 43 -14.58 8.22 0.74
C LYS A 43 -13.50 7.26 1.24
N MET A 44 -12.25 7.72 1.29
CA MET A 44 -11.06 6.88 1.55
C MET A 44 -10.52 7.01 2.98
N GLY A 45 -11.00 7.98 3.75
CA GLY A 45 -10.41 8.37 5.03
C GLY A 45 -9.15 9.21 4.87
N ASN A 46 -8.43 9.39 5.98
CA ASN A 46 -7.17 10.11 5.99
C ASN A 46 -6.08 9.33 5.24
N PRO A 47 -5.21 10.00 4.48
CA PRO A 47 -4.07 9.34 3.86
C PRO A 47 -3.07 8.88 4.92
N GLY A 48 -2.33 7.83 4.61
CA GLY A 48 -1.24 7.35 5.46
C GLY A 48 -0.01 8.27 5.42
N PHE A 49 0.18 8.97 4.30
CA PHE A 49 1.23 9.97 4.12
C PHE A 49 0.83 11.00 3.05
N GLU A 50 1.34 12.22 3.18
CA GLU A 50 1.14 13.30 2.20
C GLU A 50 2.50 13.78 1.66
N PHE A 51 2.72 13.57 0.37
CA PHE A 51 3.90 14.07 -0.34
C PHE A 51 3.60 15.41 -0.96
N ARG A 52 4.21 16.48 -0.43
CA ARG A 52 4.19 17.78 -1.11
C ARG A 52 5.11 17.76 -2.32
N ASN A 53 4.66 18.38 -3.39
CA ASN A 53 5.39 18.52 -4.66
C ASN A 53 5.71 19.99 -4.92
N GLU A 54 6.73 20.23 -5.74
CA GLU A 54 7.25 21.57 -6.02
C GLU A 54 6.27 22.46 -6.80
N ASP A 55 5.38 21.85 -7.59
CA ASP A 55 4.33 22.53 -8.35
C ASP A 55 3.11 22.93 -7.49
N GLY A 56 3.19 22.73 -6.17
CA GLY A 56 2.11 23.00 -5.22
C GLY A 56 1.04 21.90 -5.15
N SER A 57 1.17 20.84 -5.94
CA SER A 57 0.32 19.64 -5.79
C SER A 57 0.71 18.85 -4.54
N VAL A 58 -0.22 18.00 -4.09
CA VAL A 58 0.02 17.05 -3.00
C VAL A 58 -0.40 15.66 -3.41
N THR A 59 0.49 14.69 -3.23
CA THR A 59 0.19 13.27 -3.49
C THR A 59 -0.11 12.58 -2.17
N TRP A 60 -1.30 12.02 -2.07
CA TRP A 60 -1.77 11.26 -0.90
C TRP A 60 -1.52 9.78 -1.11
N GLU A 61 -0.91 9.14 -0.10
CA GLU A 61 -0.66 7.71 -0.08
C GLU A 61 -1.76 6.95 0.67
N TYR A 62 -2.28 5.91 0.03
CA TYR A 62 -3.20 4.94 0.60
C TYR A 62 -2.63 3.52 0.42
N SER A 63 -1.81 3.09 1.38
CA SER A 63 -1.21 1.75 1.39
C SER A 63 -2.13 0.72 2.05
N ARG A 64 -2.21 -0.49 1.45
CA ARG A 64 -2.88 -1.65 2.06
C ARG A 64 -1.90 -2.62 2.73
N GLN A 65 -0.61 -2.28 2.75
CA GLN A 65 0.42 -3.07 3.41
C GLN A 65 0.20 -3.09 4.93
N PRO A 66 0.60 -4.18 5.62
CA PRO A 66 1.15 -5.43 5.08
C PRO A 66 0.07 -6.45 4.65
N ALA A 67 -1.19 -6.22 5.01
CA ALA A 67 -2.27 -7.19 4.83
C ALA A 67 -2.77 -7.33 3.38
N GLY A 68 -2.61 -6.30 2.56
CA GLY A 68 -2.98 -6.26 1.15
C GLY A 68 -1.78 -5.99 0.26
N VAL A 69 -1.98 -6.19 -1.05
CA VAL A 69 -0.91 -6.19 -2.06
C VAL A 69 -0.81 -4.89 -2.87
N HIS A 70 -1.66 -3.90 -2.57
CA HIS A 70 -1.75 -2.65 -3.32
C HIS A 70 -1.30 -1.44 -2.49
N CYS A 71 -0.81 -0.42 -3.19
CA CYS A 71 -0.66 0.92 -2.66
C CYS A 71 -1.14 1.91 -3.73
N TYR A 72 -1.96 2.87 -3.33
CA TYR A 72 -2.47 3.90 -4.23
C TYR A 72 -1.82 5.25 -3.91
N MET A 73 -1.39 5.96 -4.95
CA MET A 73 -0.94 7.35 -4.88
C MET A 73 -1.95 8.21 -5.63
N ILE A 74 -2.57 9.15 -4.93
CA ILE A 74 -3.60 10.03 -5.50
C ILE A 74 -3.08 11.46 -5.45
N THR A 75 -2.82 12.05 -6.61
CA THR A 75 -2.28 13.40 -6.70
C THR A 75 -3.40 14.41 -6.82
N LEU A 76 -3.44 15.39 -5.92
CA LEU A 76 -4.36 16.52 -5.93
C LEU A 76 -3.61 17.77 -6.39
N GLY A 77 -4.21 18.54 -7.29
CA GLY A 77 -3.65 19.81 -7.72
C GLY A 77 -3.62 20.86 -6.61
N PRO A 78 -2.98 22.02 -6.86
CA PRO A 78 -3.04 23.17 -5.94
C PRO A 78 -4.48 23.65 -5.67
N ASP A 79 -5.41 23.36 -6.58
CA ASP A 79 -6.86 23.57 -6.50
C ASP A 79 -7.61 22.56 -5.63
N GLN A 80 -6.89 21.60 -5.02
CA GLN A 80 -7.46 20.53 -4.19
C GLN A 80 -8.42 19.59 -4.96
N ILE A 81 -8.22 19.47 -6.28
CA ILE A 81 -8.96 18.53 -7.14
C ILE A 81 -8.03 17.39 -7.56
N VAL A 82 -8.53 16.16 -7.55
CA VAL A 82 -7.77 14.96 -7.97
C VAL A 82 -7.33 15.13 -9.43
N ARG A 83 -6.04 14.93 -9.70
CA ARG A 83 -5.41 14.94 -11.03
C ARG A 83 -5.02 13.55 -11.50
N SER A 84 -4.53 12.70 -10.60
CA SER A 84 -4.18 11.31 -10.91
C SER A 84 -4.52 10.38 -9.76
N LEU A 85 -4.75 9.12 -10.10
CA LEU A 85 -4.92 8.00 -9.16
C LEU A 85 -4.14 6.83 -9.76
N ASP A 86 -3.08 6.41 -9.06
CA ASP A 86 -2.13 5.44 -9.55
C ASP A 86 -2.02 4.28 -8.55
N GLN A 87 -2.24 3.03 -8.99
CA GLN A 87 -1.78 1.85 -8.24
C GLN A 87 -0.28 1.72 -8.51
N VAL A 88 0.54 1.82 -7.46
CA VAL A 88 2.00 1.96 -7.63
C VAL A 88 2.78 0.67 -7.37
N LEU A 89 2.15 -0.39 -6.87
CA LEU A 89 2.76 -1.71 -6.73
C LEU A 89 2.48 -2.54 -7.99
N THR A 90 3.17 -2.16 -9.08
CA THR A 90 3.12 -2.82 -10.40
C THR A 90 4.51 -3.10 -10.94
N GLU A 91 4.59 -4.03 -11.90
CA GLU A 91 5.81 -4.32 -12.68
C GLU A 91 6.48 -3.06 -13.25
N ALA A 92 5.67 -2.14 -13.77
CA ALA A 92 6.15 -0.90 -14.35
C ALA A 92 6.81 0.01 -13.31
N SER A 93 6.30 0.04 -12.08
CA SER A 93 6.93 0.76 -10.98
C SER A 93 8.19 0.06 -10.48
N TYR A 94 8.17 -1.27 -10.37
CA TYR A 94 9.35 -2.04 -9.92
C TYR A 94 10.56 -1.81 -10.85
N ALA A 95 10.33 -1.78 -12.16
CA ALA A 95 11.37 -1.53 -13.16
C ALA A 95 11.99 -0.11 -13.10
N LYS A 96 11.31 0.84 -12.42
CA LYS A 96 11.82 2.19 -12.19
C LYS A 96 12.73 2.27 -10.97
N ALA A 97 12.66 1.31 -10.03
CA ALA A 97 13.55 1.26 -8.88
C ALA A 97 14.94 0.78 -9.33
N ARG A 98 15.89 1.71 -9.42
CA ARG A 98 17.24 1.47 -9.96
C ARG A 98 18.32 1.80 -8.93
N GLU A 99 19.48 1.19 -9.10
CA GLU A 99 20.65 1.45 -8.27
C GLU A 99 20.97 2.95 -8.18
N GLY A 100 21.39 3.41 -7.00
CA GLY A 100 21.69 4.81 -6.73
C GLY A 100 20.50 5.65 -6.28
N MET A 101 19.26 5.14 -6.31
CA MET A 101 18.09 5.88 -5.81
C MET A 101 18.07 5.97 -4.29
N THR A 102 17.56 7.08 -3.75
CA THR A 102 17.40 7.29 -2.31
C THR A 102 16.13 6.63 -1.77
N ARG A 103 16.06 6.45 -0.44
CA ARG A 103 14.87 6.00 0.27
C ARG A 103 13.61 6.81 -0.08
N ASP A 104 13.74 8.13 -0.14
CA ASP A 104 12.60 9.02 -0.46
C ASP A 104 12.13 8.85 -1.90
N GLN A 105 13.05 8.67 -2.84
CA GLN A 105 12.70 8.38 -4.23
C GLN A 105 11.94 7.06 -4.35
N ILE A 106 12.36 6.03 -3.61
CA ILE A 106 11.66 4.75 -3.56
C ILE A 106 10.30 4.87 -2.85
N ARG A 107 10.19 5.63 -1.75
CA ARG A 107 8.91 5.90 -1.08
C ARG A 107 7.90 6.57 -2.01
N ARG A 108 8.33 7.54 -2.80
CA ARG A 108 7.47 8.21 -3.79
C ARG A 108 7.05 7.27 -4.91
N LEU A 109 7.87 6.29 -5.24
CA LEU A 109 7.61 5.34 -6.32
C LEU A 109 6.69 4.18 -5.89
N LEU A 110 6.85 3.64 -4.68
CA LEU A 110 6.22 2.37 -4.27
C LEU A 110 5.31 2.49 -3.05
N GLY A 111 5.25 3.65 -2.40
CA GLY A 111 4.51 3.78 -1.15
C GLY A 111 5.22 3.14 0.05
N ARG A 112 4.55 3.12 1.20
CA ARG A 112 5.14 2.63 2.45
C ARG A 112 5.38 1.12 2.36
N PRO A 113 6.59 0.63 2.72
CA PRO A 113 6.86 -0.80 2.76
C PRO A 113 6.04 -1.50 3.86
N ALA A 114 5.77 -2.79 3.67
CA ALA A 114 5.20 -3.66 4.69
C ALA A 114 6.13 -3.77 5.91
N SER A 115 7.43 -3.89 5.67
CA SER A 115 8.45 -3.96 6.72
C SER A 115 9.77 -3.32 6.26
N SER A 116 10.58 -2.90 7.23
CA SER A 116 11.98 -2.52 7.03
C SER A 116 12.81 -3.18 8.11
N VAL A 117 13.95 -3.77 7.71
CA VAL A 117 14.89 -4.43 8.61
C VAL A 117 16.31 -4.02 8.24
N VAL A 118 17.12 -3.66 9.25
CA VAL A 118 18.56 -3.39 9.09
C VAL A 118 19.35 -4.64 9.47
N PHE A 119 20.29 -5.04 8.62
CA PHE A 119 21.24 -6.12 8.81
C PHE A 119 22.67 -5.57 8.92
N ASP A 120 23.10 -5.26 10.14
CA ASP A 120 24.39 -4.58 10.39
C ASP A 120 25.60 -5.35 9.85
N ASN A 121 25.59 -6.68 9.95
CA ASN A 121 26.67 -7.54 9.46
C ASN A 121 26.82 -7.50 7.93
N LEU A 122 25.73 -7.24 7.21
CA LEU A 122 25.71 -7.07 5.76
C LEU A 122 25.83 -5.59 5.35
N ARG A 123 25.69 -4.67 6.30
CA ARG A 123 25.56 -3.22 6.08
C ARG A 123 24.40 -2.90 5.14
N GLU A 124 23.29 -3.63 5.25
CA GLU A 124 22.13 -3.48 4.38
C GLU A 124 20.88 -3.14 5.18
N GLU A 125 20.03 -2.27 4.62
CA GLU A 125 18.65 -2.10 5.06
C GLU A 125 17.74 -2.65 3.97
N VAL A 126 16.84 -3.55 4.33
CA VAL A 126 15.93 -4.23 3.41
C VAL A 126 14.52 -3.74 3.67
N TRP A 127 13.92 -3.15 2.65
CA TRP A 127 12.50 -2.82 2.64
C TRP A 127 11.74 -3.86 1.83
N GLU A 128 10.61 -4.30 2.38
CA GLU A 128 9.79 -5.34 1.78
C GLU A 128 8.36 -4.85 1.55
N TRP A 129 7.77 -5.20 0.42
CA TRP A 129 6.34 -5.04 0.12
C TRP A 129 5.74 -6.39 -0.22
N HIS A 130 4.55 -6.67 0.31
CA HIS A 130 3.71 -7.77 -0.16
C HIS A 130 3.06 -7.32 -1.47
N ILE A 131 3.24 -8.08 -2.56
CA ILE A 131 2.77 -7.70 -3.90
C ILE A 131 1.92 -8.82 -4.49
N GLU A 132 1.17 -8.49 -5.53
CA GLU A 132 0.29 -9.45 -6.20
C GLU A 132 1.12 -10.58 -6.82
N GLY A 133 0.76 -11.82 -6.50
CA GLY A 133 1.43 -13.02 -7.01
C GLY A 133 0.97 -13.40 -8.40
N THR A 134 1.82 -14.11 -9.15
CA THR A 134 1.46 -14.74 -10.42
C THR A 134 1.98 -16.18 -10.45
N PRO A 135 1.14 -17.20 -10.17
CA PRO A 135 -0.32 -17.13 -9.99
C PRO A 135 -0.78 -16.44 -8.70
N HIS A 136 -2.03 -15.95 -8.70
CA HIS A 136 -2.57 -15.04 -7.66
C HIS A 136 -2.65 -15.63 -6.23
N ASN A 137 -2.53 -16.94 -6.09
CA ASN A 137 -2.52 -17.63 -4.80
C ASN A 137 -1.13 -17.68 -4.15
N GLU A 138 -0.08 -17.31 -4.88
CA GLU A 138 1.28 -17.21 -4.37
C GLU A 138 1.49 -15.92 -3.56
N GLU A 139 2.17 -16.05 -2.43
CA GLU A 139 2.61 -14.87 -1.69
C GLU A 139 3.92 -14.38 -2.27
N THR A 140 3.87 -13.25 -2.96
CA THR A 140 5.05 -12.65 -3.58
C THR A 140 5.43 -11.38 -2.86
N TYR A 141 6.74 -11.19 -2.67
CA TYR A 141 7.30 -10.03 -2.00
C TYR A 141 8.34 -9.36 -2.89
N LEU A 142 8.28 -8.03 -2.94
CA LEU A 142 9.33 -7.20 -3.52
C LEU A 142 10.26 -6.72 -2.40
N ASN A 143 11.56 -6.95 -2.59
CA ASN A 143 12.62 -6.51 -1.69
C ASN A 143 13.51 -5.47 -2.36
N ILE A 144 13.73 -4.37 -1.65
CA ILE A 144 14.62 -3.28 -2.02
C ILE A 144 15.73 -3.20 -0.97
N PHE A 145 16.98 -3.31 -1.40
CA PHE A 145 18.16 -3.37 -0.55
C PHE A 145 18.92 -2.05 -0.65
N PHE A 146 19.00 -1.32 0.45
CA PHE A 146 19.81 -0.10 0.57
C PHE A 146 21.14 -0.42 1.23
N ASP A 147 22.22 0.15 0.72
CA ASP A 147 23.50 0.17 1.44
C ASP A 147 23.44 1.19 2.59
N THR A 148 23.78 0.77 3.80
CA THR A 148 23.68 1.62 5.00
C THR A 148 24.76 2.70 5.06
N SER A 149 25.88 2.54 4.34
CA SER A 149 26.98 3.51 4.34
C SER A 149 26.67 4.72 3.45
N SER A 150 26.16 4.46 2.24
CA SER A 150 25.77 5.47 1.25
C SER A 150 24.32 5.91 1.37
N GLY A 151 23.45 5.05 1.94
CA GLY A 151 22.01 5.26 2.00
C GLY A 151 21.27 5.07 0.66
N LEU A 152 21.94 4.52 -0.34
CA LEU A 152 21.43 4.37 -1.71
C LEU A 152 20.98 2.94 -2.00
N LEU A 153 20.02 2.82 -2.93
CA LEU A 153 19.56 1.55 -3.45
C LEU A 153 20.73 0.81 -4.11
N LYS A 154 21.01 -0.39 -3.61
CA LYS A 154 22.02 -1.31 -4.13
C LYS A 154 21.43 -2.39 -5.03
N LYS A 155 20.25 -2.91 -4.69
CA LYS A 155 19.60 -3.99 -5.44
C LYS A 155 18.08 -4.02 -5.20
N ALA A 156 17.34 -4.48 -6.20
CA ALA A 156 15.93 -4.86 -6.07
C ALA A 156 15.74 -6.33 -6.48
N GLY A 157 14.77 -7.02 -5.92
CA GLY A 157 14.44 -8.39 -6.31
C GLY A 157 13.10 -8.85 -5.75
N LYS A 158 12.53 -9.90 -6.34
CA LYS A 158 11.31 -10.52 -5.84
C LYS A 158 11.60 -11.89 -5.26
N ARG A 159 10.81 -12.28 -4.26
CA ARG A 159 10.77 -13.63 -3.72
C ARG A 159 9.34 -14.13 -3.71
N VAL A 160 9.15 -15.40 -4.07
CA VAL A 160 7.90 -16.13 -3.87
C VAL A 160 8.05 -16.93 -2.59
N ALA A 161 7.13 -16.74 -1.65
CA ALA A 161 7.01 -17.58 -0.48
C ALA A 161 6.13 -18.78 -0.82
N MET A 162 6.66 -19.99 -0.64
CA MET A 162 5.89 -21.22 -0.76
C MET A 162 4.94 -21.30 0.45
N LYS A 163 3.63 -21.42 0.20
CA LYS A 163 2.68 -21.77 1.25
C LYS A 163 2.99 -23.21 1.70
N GLY A 164 3.34 -23.36 2.98
CA GLY A 164 3.53 -24.66 3.62
C GLY A 164 2.23 -25.39 3.86
#